data_AF-A0A951GVF7-F1
#
_entry.id   AF-A0A951GVF7-F1
#
_cell.length_a   1.000
_cell.length_b   1.000
_cell.length_c   1.000
_cell.angle_alpha   90.00
_cell.angle_beta   90.00
_cell.angle_gamma   90.00
#
_symmetry.space_group_name_H-M   'P 1'
#
loop_
_entity.id
_entity.type
_entity.pdbx_description
1 polymer ?
#
loop_
_entity_poly.entity_id
_entity_poly.type
_entity_poly.pdbx_seq_one_letter_code
_entity_poly.pdbx_strand_id
1 'polypeptide(L)'
;MSRAKLLAASGIVTVALCACGTAAKPLAGSLRASDALKNNVDDPRSQQLPCLRQAHLPVLEVGPNELQIGPLPAGPTIYYDPSMFSALHDQIIGKSAGAEVIGSALLYPHQAPESELGAIEGCLTIGVQG
;
A
#
# COMPACT_ATOMS: atom_id res chain seq x y z
N MET A 1 -24.03 18.77 61.65
CA MET A 1 -22.95 19.46 60.89
C MET A 1 -22.75 18.65 59.62
N SER A 2 -22.70 19.15 58.38
CA SER A 2 -22.76 20.50 57.81
C SER A 2 -23.25 20.39 56.36
N ARG A 3 -24.00 21.40 55.90
CA ARG A 3 -24.45 21.66 54.51
C ARG A 3 -23.40 22.51 53.80
N ALA A 4 -23.17 22.35 52.50
CA ALA A 4 -22.95 23.43 51.50
C ALA A 4 -22.26 22.85 50.24
N LYS A 5 -22.94 22.79 49.09
CA LYS A 5 -23.10 23.83 48.04
C LYS A 5 -22.04 23.70 46.94
N LEU A 6 -22.54 23.30 45.76
CA LEU A 6 -22.16 23.71 44.41
C LEU A 6 -21.19 24.91 44.36
N LEU A 7 -20.14 24.80 43.54
CA LEU A 7 -19.73 25.87 42.62
C LEU A 7 -18.95 25.26 41.45
N ALA A 8 -19.55 25.37 40.28
CA ALA A 8 -18.92 25.18 38.98
C ALA A 8 -17.88 26.28 38.75
N ALA A 9 -16.70 25.91 38.29
CA ALA A 9 -15.72 26.85 37.75
C ALA A 9 -15.14 26.24 36.47
N SER A 10 -15.73 26.64 35.35
CA SER A 10 -15.29 26.35 34.00
C SER A 10 -13.93 27.00 33.75
N GLY A 11 -12.86 26.21 33.76
CA GLY A 11 -11.53 26.63 33.33
C GLY A 11 -11.21 26.03 31.96
N ILE A 12 -11.74 26.60 30.88
CA ILE A 12 -11.28 26.27 29.53
C ILE A 12 -9.94 27.00 29.33
N VAL A 13 -8.85 26.32 29.67
CA VAL A 13 -7.52 26.76 29.26
C VAL A 13 -7.38 26.41 27.78
N THR A 14 -7.38 27.45 26.96
CA THR A 14 -7.10 27.42 25.54
C THR A 14 -5.70 26.86 25.30
N VAL A 15 -5.62 25.61 24.86
CA VAL A 15 -4.38 25.01 24.37
C VAL A 15 -4.12 25.57 22.97
N ALA A 16 -3.39 26.69 22.90
CA ALA A 16 -2.81 27.20 21.67
C ALA A 16 -1.62 26.32 21.27
N LEU A 17 -1.89 25.13 20.74
CA LEU A 17 -0.93 24.35 19.97
C LEU A 17 -0.82 24.98 18.58
N CYS A 18 -0.04 26.06 18.47
CA CYS A 18 0.59 26.44 17.20
C CYS A 18 1.71 25.44 16.89
N ALA A 19 1.35 24.17 16.71
CA ALA A 19 2.19 23.25 15.98
C ALA A 19 2.01 23.62 14.51
N CYS A 20 3.03 24.29 13.96
CA CYS A 20 3.21 24.43 12.52
C CYS A 20 3.01 23.04 11.91
N GLY A 21 1.86 22.85 11.27
CA GLY A 21 1.58 21.68 10.47
C GLY A 21 2.54 21.68 9.30
N THR A 22 3.73 21.10 9.50
CA THR A 22 4.37 20.39 8.40
C THR A 22 3.48 19.18 8.17
N ALA A 23 2.38 19.41 7.45
CA ALA A 23 1.74 18.37 6.69
C ALA A 23 2.83 17.89 5.73
N ALA A 24 3.65 16.95 6.19
CA ALA A 24 4.47 16.14 5.33
C ALA A 24 3.47 15.51 4.38
N LYS A 25 3.38 16.06 3.16
CA LYS A 25 2.62 15.44 2.10
C LYS A 25 3.05 13.98 2.11
N PRO A 26 2.12 13.01 2.13
CA PRO A 26 2.50 11.62 1.97
C PRO A 26 3.41 11.57 0.75
N LEU A 27 4.57 10.93 0.89
CA LEU A 27 5.68 10.95 -0.08
C LEU A 27 5.31 10.37 -1.46
N ALA A 28 4.05 10.01 -1.67
CA ALA A 28 3.46 9.61 -2.94
C ALA A 28 3.80 10.63 -4.04
N GLY A 29 4.69 10.24 -4.95
CA GLY A 29 5.12 11.04 -6.11
C GLY A 29 6.39 11.86 -5.93
N SER A 30 7.12 11.74 -4.82
CA SER A 30 8.44 12.39 -4.67
C SER A 30 9.58 11.49 -5.12
N LEU A 31 10.70 12.08 -5.60
CA LEU A 31 11.94 11.35 -5.89
C LEU A 31 12.40 10.49 -4.71
N ARG A 32 12.08 10.90 -3.48
CA ARG A 32 12.39 10.16 -2.25
C ARG A 32 11.60 8.87 -2.10
N ALA A 33 10.37 8.76 -2.61
CA ALA A 33 9.63 7.49 -2.62
C ALA A 33 10.25 6.49 -3.60
N SER A 34 10.69 6.97 -4.77
CA SER A 34 11.45 6.15 -5.73
C SER A 34 12.81 5.72 -5.18
N ASP A 35 13.53 6.61 -4.48
CA ASP A 35 14.79 6.27 -3.81
C ASP A 35 14.58 5.33 -2.62
N ALA A 36 13.48 5.45 -1.86
CA ALA A 36 13.16 4.56 -0.76
C ALA A 36 12.87 3.13 -1.24
N LEU A 37 12.09 2.97 -2.33
CA LEU A 37 11.91 1.66 -2.96
C LEU A 37 13.24 1.11 -3.49
N LYS A 38 14.04 1.95 -4.17
CA LYS A 38 15.36 1.56 -4.69
C LYS A 38 16.33 1.12 -3.60
N ASN A 39 16.22 1.70 -2.40
CA ASN A 39 17.03 1.36 -1.23
C ASN A 39 16.35 0.33 -0.30
N ASN A 40 15.23 -0.29 -0.72
CA ASN A 40 14.45 -1.25 0.05
C ASN A 40 13.95 -0.75 1.42
N VAL A 41 13.89 0.57 1.63
CA VAL A 41 13.50 1.16 2.93
C VAL A 41 12.00 1.02 3.16
N ASP A 42 11.20 1.02 2.08
CA ASP A 42 9.74 0.90 2.11
C ASP A 42 9.26 -0.07 1.01
N ASP A 43 9.86 -1.26 0.93
CA ASP A 43 9.49 -2.26 -0.06
C ASP A 43 8.18 -2.99 0.34
N PRO A 44 7.07 -2.82 -0.41
CA PRO A 44 5.78 -3.47 -0.12
C PRO A 44 5.87 -5.01 -0.14
N ARG A 45 6.85 -5.58 -0.85
CA ARG A 45 7.06 -7.03 -0.92
C ARG A 45 7.44 -7.63 0.42
N SER A 46 8.05 -6.86 1.32
CA SER A 46 8.45 -7.34 2.65
C SER A 46 7.28 -7.92 3.46
N GLN A 47 6.07 -7.38 3.26
CA GLN A 47 4.84 -7.84 3.94
C GLN A 47 4.02 -8.78 3.06
N GLN A 48 3.99 -8.53 1.75
CA GLN A 48 3.14 -9.27 0.82
C GLN A 48 3.72 -10.64 0.44
N LEU A 49 5.04 -10.75 0.27
CA LEU A 49 5.70 -12.00 -0.13
C LEU A 49 5.53 -13.12 0.91
N PRO A 50 5.64 -12.86 2.22
CA PRO A 50 5.26 -13.84 3.24
C PRO A 50 3.80 -14.28 3.12
N CYS A 51 2.85 -13.36 2.89
CA CYS A 51 1.44 -13.70 2.72
C CYS A 51 1.23 -14.61 1.50
N LEU A 52 1.80 -14.26 0.35
CA LEU A 52 1.67 -15.06 -0.87
C LEU A 52 2.24 -16.48 -0.69
N ARG A 53 3.38 -16.59 0.01
CA ARG A 53 3.99 -17.89 0.34
C ARG A 53 3.14 -18.69 1.33
N GLN A 54 2.49 -18.05 2.31
CA GLN A 54 1.55 -18.69 3.23
C GLN A 54 0.28 -19.17 2.53
N ALA A 55 -0.16 -18.47 1.48
CA ALA A 55 -1.24 -18.90 0.59
C ALA A 55 -0.84 -20.05 -0.35
N HIS A 56 0.37 -20.62 -0.21
CA HIS A 56 0.92 -21.69 -1.04
C HIS A 56 0.99 -21.34 -2.53
N LEU A 57 1.10 -20.06 -2.86
CA LEU A 57 1.25 -19.61 -4.24
C LEU A 57 2.70 -19.81 -4.71
N PRO A 58 2.92 -20.32 -5.94
CA PRO A 58 4.25 -20.53 -6.50
C PRO A 58 4.85 -19.20 -6.98
N VAL A 59 5.34 -18.39 -6.04
CA VAL A 59 5.88 -17.05 -6.33
C VAL A 59 7.37 -17.10 -6.67
N LEU A 60 7.73 -16.43 -7.76
CA LEU A 60 9.10 -16.20 -8.20
C LEU A 60 9.37 -14.70 -8.26
N GLU A 61 10.48 -14.28 -7.67
CA GLU A 61 11.02 -12.92 -7.81
C GLU A 61 11.81 -12.86 -9.12
N VAL A 62 11.20 -12.31 -10.19
CA VAL A 62 11.81 -12.26 -11.53
C VAL A 62 12.59 -10.97 -11.78
N GLY A 63 12.34 -9.94 -10.96
CA GLY A 63 13.01 -8.65 -11.06
C GLY A 63 12.96 -7.85 -9.75
N PRO A 64 13.61 -6.67 -9.73
CA PRO A 64 13.69 -5.84 -8.54
C PRO A 64 12.34 -5.27 -8.08
N ASN A 65 11.32 -5.26 -8.95
CA ASN A 65 9.97 -4.78 -8.68
C ASN A 65 8.91 -5.74 -9.25
N GLU A 66 9.27 -6.99 -9.54
CA GLU A 66 8.41 -7.88 -10.31
C GLU A 66 8.34 -9.27 -9.69
N LEU A 67 7.12 -9.76 -9.52
CA LEU A 67 6.83 -11.12 -9.09
C LEU A 67 6.04 -11.83 -10.18
N GLN A 68 6.37 -13.09 -10.39
CA GLN A 68 5.62 -14.01 -11.22
C GLN A 68 5.00 -15.07 -10.33
N ILE A 69 3.69 -15.29 -10.45
CA ILE A 69 2.97 -16.34 -9.73
C ILE A 69 2.62 -17.44 -10.73
N GLY A 70 3.17 -18.63 -10.52
CA GLY A 70 3.01 -19.74 -11.46
C GLY A 70 3.68 -19.48 -12.82
N PRO A 71 3.55 -20.43 -13.77
CA PRO A 71 4.21 -20.32 -15.06
C PRO A 71 3.45 -19.40 -16.02
N LEU A 72 4.18 -18.60 -16.80
CA LEU A 72 3.65 -17.96 -18.00
C LEU A 72 3.21 -19.02 -19.04
N PRO A 73 2.21 -18.75 -19.90
CA PRO A 73 1.48 -17.48 -20.04
C PRO A 73 0.24 -17.35 -19.15
N ALA A 74 -0.06 -18.36 -18.32
CA ALA A 74 -1.31 -18.40 -17.55
C ALA A 74 -1.19 -17.72 -16.18
N GLY A 75 -0.01 -17.80 -15.57
CA GLY A 75 0.24 -17.34 -14.21
C GLY A 75 0.30 -15.82 -14.06
N PRO A 76 -0.28 -15.22 -13.00
CA PRO A 76 -0.30 -13.77 -12.78
C PRO A 76 1.09 -13.14 -12.69
N THR A 77 1.19 -11.89 -13.13
CA THR A 77 2.39 -11.06 -12.94
C THR A 77 2.05 -9.86 -12.06
N ILE A 78 2.88 -9.57 -11.08
CA ILE A 78 2.74 -8.42 -10.19
C ILE A 78 3.92 -7.49 -10.42
N TYR A 79 3.63 -6.25 -10.77
CA TYR A 79 4.64 -5.21 -10.89
C TYR A 79 4.45 -4.15 -9.79
N TYR A 80 5.53 -3.80 -9.09
CA TYR A 80 5.51 -2.79 -8.04
C TYR A 80 6.00 -1.46 -8.57
N ASP A 81 5.14 -0.46 -8.46
CA ASP A 81 5.50 0.91 -8.72
C ASP A 81 5.93 1.61 -7.41
N PRO A 82 7.04 2.37 -7.39
CA PRO A 82 7.44 3.18 -6.23
C PRO A 82 6.39 4.16 -5.70
N SER A 83 5.33 4.48 -6.44
CA SER A 83 4.23 5.25 -5.87
C SER A 83 2.85 4.83 -6.38
N MET A 84 1.85 4.86 -5.48
CA MET A 84 0.45 4.60 -5.85
C MET A 84 -0.05 5.56 -6.95
N PHE A 85 0.48 6.79 -6.96
CA PHE A 85 0.11 7.79 -7.96
C PHE A 85 0.63 7.44 -9.35
N SER A 86 1.80 6.81 -9.47
CA SER A 86 2.35 6.38 -10.76
C SER A 86 1.65 5.14 -11.29
N ALA A 87 1.30 4.17 -10.43
CA ALA A 87 0.47 3.03 -10.82
C ALA A 87 -0.92 3.47 -11.34
N LEU A 88 -1.57 4.40 -10.64
CA LEU A 88 -2.84 4.99 -11.09
C LEU A 88 -2.66 5.84 -12.36
N HIS A 89 -1.59 6.61 -12.45
CA HIS A 89 -1.27 7.40 -13.64
C HIS A 89 -1.11 6.50 -14.87
N ASP A 90 -0.36 5.40 -14.75
CA ASP A 90 -0.14 4.43 -15.81
C ASP A 90 -1.45 3.74 -16.26
N GLN A 91 -2.40 3.55 -15.34
CA GLN A 91 -3.75 3.10 -15.67
C GLN A 91 -4.52 4.16 -16.48
N ILE A 92 -4.47 5.43 -16.05
CA ILE A 92 -5.15 6.55 -16.71
C ILE A 92 -4.63 6.79 -18.13
N ILE A 93 -3.31 6.67 -18.35
CA ILE A 93 -2.70 6.87 -19.67
C ILE A 93 -2.64 5.59 -20.52
N GLY A 94 -3.24 4.49 -20.04
CA GLY A 94 -3.37 3.23 -20.78
C GLY A 94 -2.08 2.39 -20.88
N LYS A 95 -1.05 2.68 -20.07
CA LYS A 95 0.18 1.88 -20.02
C LYS A 95 0.04 0.58 -19.24
N SER A 96 -0.92 0.51 -18.30
CA SER A 96 -1.22 -0.70 -17.53
C SER A 96 -2.56 -1.34 -17.94
N ALA A 97 -2.89 -1.28 -19.24
CA ALA A 97 -4.13 -1.87 -19.75
C ALA A 97 -4.18 -3.37 -19.45
N GLY A 98 -5.24 -3.81 -18.76
CA GLY A 98 -5.39 -5.20 -18.32
C GLY A 98 -4.74 -5.53 -16.98
N ALA A 99 -4.12 -4.55 -16.29
CA ALA A 99 -3.74 -4.69 -14.89
C ALA A 99 -4.78 -4.09 -13.94
N GLU A 100 -4.95 -4.74 -12.81
CA GLU A 100 -5.63 -4.20 -11.64
C GLU A 100 -4.63 -3.44 -10.76
N VAL A 101 -5.03 -2.26 -10.29
CA VAL A 101 -4.21 -1.41 -9.42
C VAL A 101 -4.59 -1.65 -7.97
N ILE A 102 -3.67 -2.20 -7.18
CA ILE A 102 -3.86 -2.50 -5.76
C ILE A 102 -2.75 -1.82 -4.95
N GLY A 103 -3.04 -0.61 -4.49
CA GLY A 103 -2.05 0.25 -3.84
C GLY A 103 -0.91 0.65 -4.77
N SER A 104 0.30 0.15 -4.48
CA SER A 104 1.49 0.32 -5.32
C SER A 104 1.72 -0.84 -6.30
N ALA A 105 0.88 -1.88 -6.27
CA ALA A 105 1.00 -3.04 -7.14
C ALA A 105 0.09 -2.92 -8.39
N LEU A 106 0.61 -3.36 -9.53
CA LEU A 106 -0.11 -3.63 -10.76
C LEU A 106 -0.20 -5.15 -10.92
N LEU A 107 -1.39 -5.71 -10.78
CA LEU A 107 -1.68 -7.13 -10.95
C LEU A 107 -2.17 -7.40 -12.37
N TYR A 108 -1.40 -8.13 -13.16
CA TYR A 108 -1.81 -8.65 -14.47
C TYR A 108 -2.33 -10.07 -14.28
N PRO A 109 -3.66 -10.30 -14.35
CA PRO A 109 -4.27 -11.58 -13.98
C PRO A 109 -4.03 -12.70 -15.00
N HIS A 110 -3.74 -12.34 -16.26
CA HIS A 110 -3.61 -13.27 -17.38
C HIS A 110 -4.80 -14.24 -17.49
N GLN A 111 -4.60 -15.55 -17.29
CA GLN A 111 -5.64 -16.59 -17.33
C GLN A 111 -5.82 -17.29 -15.98
N ALA A 112 -5.35 -16.67 -14.90
CA ALA A 112 -5.45 -17.27 -13.57
C ALA A 112 -6.92 -17.39 -13.12
N PRO A 113 -7.26 -18.45 -12.39
CA PRO A 113 -8.61 -18.62 -11.87
C PRO A 113 -8.91 -17.56 -10.80
N GLU A 114 -10.17 -17.12 -10.74
CA GLU A 114 -10.68 -16.16 -9.74
C GLU A 114 -10.29 -16.50 -8.29
N SER A 115 -10.25 -17.79 -7.93
CA SER A 115 -9.83 -18.23 -6.59
C SER A 115 -8.35 -17.94 -6.29
N GLU A 116 -7.49 -18.00 -7.30
CA GLU A 116 -6.07 -17.66 -7.19
C GLU A 116 -5.90 -16.15 -7.13
N LEU A 117 -6.60 -15.42 -8.01
CA LEU A 117 -6.60 -13.95 -8.02
C LEU A 117 -7.07 -13.36 -6.69
N GLY A 118 -8.18 -13.85 -6.13
CA GLY A 118 -8.66 -13.38 -4.83
C GLY A 118 -7.67 -13.62 -3.68
N ALA A 119 -6.90 -14.71 -3.71
CA ALA A 119 -5.83 -14.94 -2.74
C ALA A 119 -4.66 -13.96 -2.90
N ILE A 120 -4.30 -13.65 -4.15
CA ILE A 120 -3.26 -12.68 -4.50
C ILE A 120 -3.67 -11.28 -4.06
N GLU A 121 -4.86 -10.83 -4.47
CA GLU A 121 -5.44 -9.54 -4.11
C GLU A 121 -5.50 -9.36 -2.59
N GLY A 122 -5.98 -10.38 -1.86
CA GLY A 122 -6.02 -10.40 -0.41
C GLY A 122 -4.64 -10.10 0.21
N CYS A 123 -3.58 -10.72 -0.31
CA CYS A 123 -2.22 -10.43 0.14
C CYS A 123 -1.74 -9.03 -0.26
N LEU A 124 -2.09 -8.56 -1.47
CA LEU A 124 -1.67 -7.25 -1.95
C LEU A 124 -2.27 -6.09 -1.14
N THR A 125 -3.48 -6.25 -0.60
CA THR A 125 -4.14 -5.22 0.21
C THR A 125 -3.46 -4.91 1.55
N ILE A 126 -2.60 -5.81 2.06
CA ILE A 126 -1.89 -5.64 3.34
C ILE A 126 -1.04 -4.36 3.35
N GLY A 127 -0.43 -4.02 2.21
CA GLY A 127 0.43 -2.84 2.07
C GLY A 127 -0.31 -1.52 1.76
N VAL A 128 -1.64 -1.53 1.63
CA VAL A 128 -2.44 -0.35 1.25
C VAL A 128 -2.94 0.44 2.47
N GLN A 129 -2.85 -0.14 3.66
CA GLN A 129 -3.25 0.50 4.92
C GLN A 129 -2.07 1.28 5.52
N GLY A 130 -1.82 2.49 5.00
CA GLY A 130 -0.80 3.41 5.49
C GLY A 130 -1.23 4.87 5.37
#